data_AF-A0A3N2PPD9-F1
#
_entry.id   AF-A0A3N2PPD9-F1
#
_cell.length_a   1.000
_cell.length_b   1.000
_cell.length_c   1.000
_cell.angle_alpha   90.00
_cell.angle_beta   90.00
_cell.angle_gamma   90.00
#
_symmetry.space_group_name_H-M   'P 1'
#
loop_
_entity.id
_entity.type
_entity.pdbx_description
1 polymer ?
#
loop_
_entity_poly.entity_id
_entity_poly.type
_entity_poly.pdbx_seq_one_letter_code
_entity_poly.pdbx_strand_id
1 'polypeptide(L)'
;MASAVVQQPGSLSIPATPADHDYFDLGSHTFLVTTRSAHAQRWFDRGLMWCYGFNHEEALFCFQQAALHDPDCAMAYWGIAYALGPNYNKPWSSFEDRELQDSVERTHRAAADAKRLADRATAAERDLIEALSRRYPQHRPDPNFKVWNRTYADAMATVYEKHPDDPDVATLYADSMMNLTPWKLWDIRTGKIADKARTAEVQRVLDRALAQEGGRQHPGVLHLYIHLMEMSPTPEAALTTADHLRGLVPDAGHLHHMPTHIDILCGDYRRAVASNSDAIRADERYLARRGGLNFYTLYRAHDYHFRLYAAMLAGLSAVALDTVSRLEATTPEALLRIESPPMADYLECFLAMRVHALVRFGRWPAILALPLPHDQRLYCVTTAMTHYAKALALASTGKPDDADRERALFRSAVQLVPQSRTLFNNSALHILAIADAMLDGELEYRRGNYDVAFDHLRAAVARDDALPYDEPWGWMQPARHALGALLLERDRVEEAAAVYSADLGLDATLPRQLRHPNNVWALHGYHECLVRLGRVREARLLEPQLTVALAVADVPIKASCYCRLSVQ
;
A
#
# COMPACT_ATOMS: atom_id res chain seq x y z
N MET A 1 9.03 4.87 -32.39
CA MET A 1 8.45 3.58 -32.79
C MET A 1 9.43 2.49 -32.44
N ALA A 2 9.35 1.96 -31.21
CA ALA A 2 10.02 0.74 -30.82
C ALA A 2 8.92 -0.32 -30.75
N SER A 3 8.98 -1.29 -31.66
CA SER A 3 8.00 -2.37 -31.74
C SER A 3 8.05 -3.17 -30.45
N ALA A 4 6.92 -3.23 -29.73
CA ALA A 4 6.69 -4.26 -28.72
C ALA A 4 6.77 -5.61 -29.44
N VAL A 5 7.82 -6.37 -29.15
CA VAL A 5 7.96 -7.74 -29.66
C VAL A 5 6.94 -8.58 -28.93
N VAL A 6 5.85 -8.92 -29.62
CA VAL A 6 5.01 -10.06 -29.27
C VAL A 6 5.89 -11.30 -29.43
N GLN A 7 6.41 -11.83 -28.31
CA GLN A 7 7.22 -13.05 -28.30
C GLN A 7 6.33 -14.27 -28.51
N GLN A 8 6.73 -15.17 -29.41
CA GLN A 8 6.11 -16.48 -29.57
C GLN A 8 6.50 -17.43 -28.41
N PRO A 9 5.62 -18.36 -28.01
CA PRO A 9 5.81 -19.21 -26.83
C PRO A 9 6.52 -20.54 -27.21
N GLY A 10 7.62 -20.91 -26.53
CA GLY A 10 8.17 -22.26 -26.69
C GLY A 10 9.57 -22.56 -26.18
N SER A 11 10.42 -21.58 -25.88
CA SER A 11 11.73 -21.80 -25.25
C SER A 11 12.00 -20.72 -24.20
N LEU A 12 12.74 -21.06 -23.15
CA LEU A 12 13.31 -20.08 -22.23
C LEU A 12 14.23 -19.17 -23.08
N SER A 13 13.70 -18.06 -23.58
CA SER A 13 14.39 -17.21 -24.57
C SER A 13 15.42 -16.27 -23.93
N ILE A 14 15.71 -16.45 -22.64
CA ILE A 14 16.69 -15.68 -21.88
C ILE A 14 17.98 -16.50 -21.73
N PRO A 15 19.16 -15.90 -21.88
CA PRO A 15 20.42 -16.60 -21.67
C PRO A 15 20.59 -16.98 -20.18
N ALA A 16 21.28 -18.10 -19.93
CA ALA A 16 21.65 -18.49 -18.58
C ALA A 16 22.67 -17.50 -18.01
N THR A 17 22.37 -16.98 -16.82
CA THR A 17 23.20 -16.03 -16.06
C THR A 17 23.86 -16.77 -14.91
N PRO A 18 25.20 -16.76 -14.79
CA PRO A 18 25.89 -17.35 -13.65
C PRO A 18 25.38 -16.80 -12.30
N ALA A 19 25.27 -17.64 -11.29
CA ALA A 19 24.64 -17.27 -10.02
C ALA A 19 25.60 -16.46 -9.12
N ASP A 20 26.89 -16.47 -9.44
CA ASP A 20 27.98 -15.67 -8.87
C ASP A 20 28.13 -14.29 -9.54
N HIS A 21 27.38 -14.01 -10.61
CA HIS A 21 27.26 -12.67 -11.15
C HIS A 21 26.72 -11.70 -10.09
N ASP A 22 27.20 -10.45 -10.13
CA ASP A 22 26.70 -9.36 -9.29
C ASP A 22 25.17 -9.29 -9.37
N TYR A 23 24.52 -9.34 -8.21
CA TYR A 23 23.07 -9.41 -8.11
C TYR A 23 22.60 -8.61 -6.89
N PHE A 24 21.31 -8.62 -6.61
CA PHE A 24 20.75 -7.98 -5.43
C PHE A 24 21.12 -8.75 -4.16
N ASP A 25 21.32 -8.04 -3.06
CA ASP A 25 21.45 -8.61 -1.72
C ASP A 25 20.05 -8.91 -1.14
N LEU A 26 19.67 -10.18 -1.21
CA LEU A 26 18.36 -10.68 -0.73
C LEU A 26 18.46 -11.38 0.63
N GLY A 27 19.53 -11.12 1.39
CA GLY A 27 19.77 -11.79 2.65
C GLY A 27 20.19 -13.25 2.48
N SER A 28 20.06 -14.04 3.55
CA SER A 28 20.64 -15.38 3.66
C SER A 28 19.60 -16.51 3.78
N HIS A 29 18.31 -16.23 3.62
CA HIS A 29 17.28 -17.29 3.66
C HIS A 29 17.51 -18.29 2.52
N THR A 30 17.27 -19.57 2.79
CA THR A 30 17.44 -20.66 1.83
C THR A 30 16.31 -21.65 2.01
N PHE A 31 15.65 -22.02 0.91
CA PHE A 31 14.69 -23.12 0.88
C PHE A 31 15.29 -24.25 0.03
N LEU A 32 15.81 -25.29 0.69
CA LEU A 32 16.53 -26.36 0.01
C LEU A 32 15.60 -27.15 -0.91
N VAL A 33 15.98 -27.26 -2.19
CA VAL A 33 15.23 -28.01 -3.18
C VAL A 33 16.07 -29.15 -3.76
N THR A 34 15.39 -30.15 -4.34
CA THR A 34 16.06 -31.27 -4.98
C THR A 34 16.75 -30.82 -6.28
N THR A 35 18.02 -30.47 -6.18
CA THR A 35 18.90 -30.17 -7.30
C THR A 35 20.35 -30.55 -6.96
N ARG A 36 21.17 -30.83 -7.98
CA ARG A 36 22.63 -30.95 -7.83
C ARG A 36 23.38 -29.69 -8.26
N SER A 37 22.65 -28.71 -8.79
CA SER A 37 23.21 -27.47 -9.30
C SER A 37 23.16 -26.40 -8.23
N ALA A 38 24.33 -26.03 -7.70
CA ALA A 38 24.43 -24.90 -6.76
C ALA A 38 23.93 -23.58 -7.37
N HIS A 39 24.02 -23.45 -8.71
CA HIS A 39 23.47 -22.32 -9.43
C HIS A 39 21.93 -22.34 -9.43
N ALA A 40 21.31 -23.50 -9.66
CA ALA A 40 19.86 -23.62 -9.63
C ALA A 40 19.30 -23.36 -8.22
N GLN A 41 19.93 -23.90 -7.17
CA GLN A 41 19.55 -23.64 -5.78
C GLN A 41 19.56 -22.14 -5.47
N ARG A 42 20.67 -21.44 -5.78
CA ARG A 42 20.79 -20.00 -5.51
C ARG A 42 19.77 -19.17 -6.28
N TRP A 43 19.50 -19.51 -7.54
CA TRP A 43 18.48 -18.82 -8.32
C TRP A 43 17.07 -19.10 -7.81
N PHE A 44 16.80 -20.30 -7.32
CA PHE A 44 15.54 -20.64 -6.69
C PHE A 44 15.33 -19.83 -5.40
N ASP A 45 16.33 -19.76 -4.51
CA ASP A 45 16.27 -18.97 -3.28
C ASP A 45 15.98 -17.49 -3.57
N ARG A 46 16.65 -16.92 -4.58
CA ARG A 46 16.39 -15.54 -5.06
C ARG A 46 14.96 -15.36 -5.55
N GLY A 47 14.44 -16.33 -6.32
CA GLY A 47 13.07 -16.32 -6.81
C GLY A 47 12.06 -16.31 -5.65
N LEU A 48 12.30 -17.13 -4.64
CA LEU A 48 11.45 -17.18 -3.45
C LEU A 48 11.50 -15.87 -2.65
N MET A 49 12.68 -15.27 -2.49
CA MET A 49 12.81 -13.97 -1.81
C MET A 49 12.08 -12.85 -2.56
N TRP A 50 12.14 -12.83 -3.88
CA TRP A 50 11.37 -11.87 -4.68
C TRP A 50 9.87 -12.11 -4.63
N CYS A 51 9.44 -13.38 -4.53
CA CYS A 51 8.05 -13.71 -4.26
C CYS A 51 7.62 -13.19 -2.88
N TYR A 52 8.40 -13.37 -1.82
CA TYR A 52 8.11 -12.76 -0.51
C TYR A 52 8.13 -11.23 -0.59
N GLY A 53 9.04 -10.63 -1.35
CA GLY A 53 9.05 -9.19 -1.62
C GLY A 53 8.00 -8.69 -2.62
N PHE A 54 7.05 -9.53 -3.03
CA PHE A 54 6.01 -9.23 -4.03
C PHE A 54 6.51 -8.69 -5.40
N ASN A 55 7.79 -8.85 -5.72
CA ASN A 55 8.32 -8.57 -7.06
C ASN A 55 8.26 -9.82 -7.95
N HIS A 56 7.07 -10.09 -8.46
CA HIS A 56 6.75 -11.33 -9.18
C HIS A 56 7.46 -11.45 -10.54
N GLU A 57 7.72 -10.32 -11.22
CA GLU A 57 8.45 -10.31 -12.49
C GLU A 57 9.92 -10.73 -12.30
N GLU A 58 10.59 -10.19 -11.28
CA GLU A 58 11.97 -10.58 -10.96
C GLU A 58 12.02 -12.01 -10.39
N ALA A 59 11.03 -12.41 -9.59
CA ALA A 59 10.91 -13.79 -9.12
C ALA A 59 10.81 -14.79 -10.28
N LEU A 60 9.96 -14.50 -11.27
CA LEU A 60 9.83 -15.30 -12.47
C LEU A 60 11.16 -15.42 -13.22
N PHE A 61 11.88 -14.31 -13.40
CA PHE A 61 13.22 -14.34 -14.01
C PHE A 61 14.15 -15.29 -13.25
N CYS A 62 14.18 -15.20 -11.91
CA CYS A 62 15.01 -16.07 -11.08
C CYS A 62 14.64 -17.56 -11.22
N PHE A 63 13.36 -17.91 -11.20
CA PHE A 63 12.95 -19.32 -11.37
C PHE A 63 13.23 -19.85 -12.78
N GLN A 64 13.13 -19.00 -13.81
CA GLN A 64 13.57 -19.35 -15.16
C GLN A 64 15.07 -19.59 -15.23
N GLN A 65 15.88 -18.79 -14.53
CA GLN A 65 17.32 -19.05 -14.39
C GLN A 65 17.59 -20.37 -13.66
N ALA A 66 16.85 -20.68 -12.60
CA ALA A 66 16.97 -21.96 -11.91
C ALA A 66 16.70 -23.14 -12.86
N ALA A 67 15.65 -23.07 -13.68
CA ALA A 67 15.33 -24.09 -14.68
C ALA A 67 16.37 -24.19 -15.81
N LEU A 68 17.03 -23.08 -16.18
CA LEU A 68 18.13 -23.10 -17.16
C LEU A 68 19.38 -23.81 -16.63
N HIS A 69 19.68 -23.64 -15.33
CA HIS A 69 20.84 -24.26 -14.68
C HIS A 69 20.60 -25.70 -14.23
N ASP A 70 19.35 -26.10 -14.04
CA ASP A 70 18.94 -27.48 -13.82
C ASP A 70 17.52 -27.73 -14.40
N PRO A 71 17.43 -28.22 -15.65
CA PRO A 71 16.15 -28.53 -16.28
C PRO A 71 15.36 -29.67 -15.62
N ASP A 72 15.98 -30.45 -14.73
CA ASP A 72 15.33 -31.51 -13.97
C ASP A 72 14.83 -31.01 -12.58
N CYS A 73 15.09 -29.75 -12.22
CA CYS A 73 14.66 -29.16 -10.95
C CYS A 73 13.15 -28.87 -10.96
N ALA A 74 12.36 -29.80 -10.41
CA ALA A 74 10.89 -29.68 -10.35
C ALA A 74 10.43 -28.37 -9.68
N MET A 75 11.13 -27.94 -8.63
CA MET A 75 10.78 -26.73 -7.88
C MET A 75 11.04 -25.43 -8.65
N ALA A 76 11.94 -25.41 -9.64
CA ALA A 76 12.10 -24.26 -10.51
C ALA A 76 10.81 -24.01 -11.33
N TYR A 77 10.18 -25.06 -11.86
CA TYR A 77 8.91 -24.97 -12.57
C TYR A 77 7.73 -24.66 -11.63
N TRP A 78 7.74 -25.20 -10.41
CA TRP A 78 6.80 -24.80 -9.36
C TRP A 78 6.89 -23.29 -9.10
N GLY A 79 8.10 -22.75 -8.96
CA GLY A 79 8.34 -21.32 -8.73
C GLY A 79 7.84 -20.45 -9.87
N ILE A 80 8.04 -20.87 -11.12
CA ILE A 80 7.47 -20.19 -12.30
C ILE A 80 5.93 -20.12 -12.20
N ALA A 81 5.27 -21.23 -11.85
CA ALA A 81 3.82 -21.27 -11.69
C ALA A 81 3.34 -20.44 -10.48
N TYR A 82 4.12 -20.40 -9.40
CA TYR A 82 3.81 -19.60 -8.21
C TYR A 82 3.90 -18.09 -8.51
N ALA A 83 5.00 -17.64 -9.13
CA ALA A 83 5.25 -16.23 -9.42
C ALA A 83 4.28 -15.63 -10.47
N LEU A 84 3.79 -16.41 -11.42
CA LEU A 84 2.82 -15.96 -12.43
C LEU A 84 1.36 -15.92 -11.93
N GLY A 85 1.12 -16.48 -10.74
CA GLY A 85 -0.20 -16.53 -10.12
C GLY A 85 -0.65 -15.21 -9.50
N PRO A 86 -1.88 -15.19 -8.95
CA PRO A 86 -2.33 -14.07 -8.15
C PRO A 86 -1.67 -14.09 -6.77
N ASN A 87 -1.64 -12.93 -6.15
CA ASN A 87 -1.17 -12.72 -4.79
C ASN A 87 -2.16 -11.82 -4.03
N TYR A 88 -1.86 -11.55 -2.76
CA TYR A 88 -2.70 -10.75 -1.87
C TYR A 88 -3.04 -9.35 -2.45
N ASN A 89 -2.11 -8.72 -3.17
CA ASN A 89 -2.26 -7.39 -3.75
C ASN A 89 -2.77 -7.40 -5.20
N LYS A 90 -2.66 -8.52 -5.91
CA LYS A 90 -3.17 -8.70 -7.27
C LYS A 90 -3.99 -10.00 -7.35
N PRO A 91 -5.26 -9.98 -6.90
CA PRO A 91 -6.15 -11.13 -7.05
C PRO A 91 -6.49 -11.36 -8.52
N TRP A 92 -6.97 -12.56 -8.86
CA TRP A 92 -7.39 -12.91 -10.22
C TRP A 92 -8.38 -11.92 -10.86
N SER A 93 -9.24 -11.26 -10.07
CA SER A 93 -10.19 -10.26 -10.57
C SER A 93 -9.52 -8.98 -11.11
N SER A 94 -8.23 -8.78 -10.83
CA SER A 94 -7.44 -7.66 -11.31
C SER A 94 -6.65 -7.98 -12.59
N PHE A 95 -6.74 -9.22 -13.09
CA PHE A 95 -6.13 -9.61 -14.36
C PHE A 95 -7.12 -9.34 -15.49
N GLU A 96 -6.67 -8.60 -16.50
CA GLU A 96 -7.47 -8.35 -17.71
C GLU A 96 -7.57 -9.61 -18.58
N ASP A 97 -8.56 -9.69 -19.47
CA ASP A 97 -8.82 -10.91 -20.27
C ASP A 97 -7.58 -11.50 -20.96
N ARG A 98 -6.75 -10.64 -21.59
CA ARG A 98 -5.53 -11.09 -22.27
C ARG A 98 -4.44 -11.52 -21.28
N GLU A 99 -4.24 -10.75 -20.23
CA GLU A 99 -3.27 -11.06 -19.18
C GLU A 99 -3.65 -12.36 -18.47
N LEU A 100 -4.93 -12.50 -18.10
CA LEU A 100 -5.51 -13.67 -17.47
C LEU A 100 -5.31 -14.91 -18.34
N GLN A 101 -5.61 -14.82 -19.64
CA GLN A 101 -5.39 -15.93 -20.58
C GLN A 101 -3.92 -16.38 -20.61
N ASP A 102 -2.97 -15.43 -20.75
CA ASP A 102 -1.54 -15.73 -20.77
C ASP A 102 -1.05 -16.33 -19.45
N SER A 103 -1.43 -15.72 -18.31
CA SER A 103 -1.07 -16.21 -16.99
C SER A 103 -1.60 -17.61 -16.73
N VAL A 104 -2.86 -17.91 -17.05
CA VAL A 104 -3.44 -19.24 -16.84
C VAL A 104 -2.78 -20.30 -17.70
N GLU A 105 -2.51 -20.01 -18.98
CA GLU A 105 -1.82 -20.95 -19.86
C GLU A 105 -0.41 -21.28 -19.34
N ARG A 106 0.35 -20.25 -18.97
CA ARG A 106 1.75 -20.39 -18.53
C ARG A 106 1.86 -21.05 -17.16
N THR A 107 1.00 -20.68 -16.21
CA THR A 107 0.97 -21.30 -14.86
C THR A 107 0.57 -22.77 -14.93
N HIS A 108 -0.44 -23.12 -15.74
CA HIS A 108 -0.84 -24.52 -15.94
C HIS A 108 0.30 -25.35 -16.55
N ARG A 109 0.97 -24.83 -17.59
CA ARG A 109 2.11 -25.51 -18.20
C ARG A 109 3.24 -25.73 -17.20
N ALA A 110 3.63 -24.69 -16.47
CA ALA A 110 4.70 -24.78 -15.47
C ALA A 110 4.35 -25.75 -14.32
N ALA A 111 3.09 -25.77 -13.86
CA ALA A 111 2.63 -26.76 -12.88
C ALA A 111 2.68 -28.20 -13.43
N ALA A 112 2.31 -28.41 -14.70
CA ALA A 112 2.41 -29.71 -15.36
C ALA A 112 3.87 -30.18 -15.50
N ASP A 113 4.80 -29.27 -15.85
CA ASP A 113 6.23 -29.57 -15.90
C ASP A 113 6.79 -29.92 -14.52
N ALA A 114 6.44 -29.16 -13.48
CA ALA A 114 6.82 -29.48 -12.10
C ALA A 114 6.35 -30.88 -11.69
N LYS A 115 5.09 -31.22 -12.01
CA LYS A 115 4.51 -32.54 -11.71
C LYS A 115 5.23 -33.67 -12.45
N ARG A 116 5.59 -33.46 -13.72
CA ARG A 116 6.33 -34.44 -14.54
C ARG A 116 7.73 -34.74 -13.98
N LEU A 117 8.35 -33.77 -13.30
CA LEU A 117 9.70 -33.88 -12.74
C LEU A 117 9.71 -34.28 -11.26
N ALA A 118 8.54 -34.41 -10.63
CA ALA A 118 8.39 -34.58 -9.18
C ALA A 118 8.87 -35.95 -8.64
N ASP A 119 9.10 -36.94 -9.50
CA ASP A 119 9.49 -38.30 -9.08
C ASP A 119 10.78 -38.34 -8.24
N ARG A 120 11.71 -37.41 -8.49
CA ARG A 120 12.98 -37.32 -7.76
C ARG A 120 12.92 -36.37 -6.57
N ALA A 121 11.88 -35.54 -6.47
CA ALA A 121 11.75 -34.49 -5.46
C ALA A 121 11.54 -35.07 -4.06
N THR A 122 11.80 -34.29 -3.01
CA THR A 122 11.50 -34.69 -1.62
C THR A 122 9.99 -34.84 -1.37
N ALA A 123 9.60 -35.41 -0.23
CA ALA A 123 8.18 -35.53 0.12
C ALA A 123 7.48 -34.17 0.22
N ALA A 124 8.11 -33.19 0.86
CA ALA A 124 7.59 -31.82 0.97
C ALA A 124 7.44 -31.15 -0.41
N GLU A 125 8.45 -31.24 -1.27
CA GLU A 125 8.38 -30.71 -2.63
C GLU A 125 7.25 -31.33 -3.44
N ARG A 126 7.09 -32.67 -3.41
CA ARG A 126 5.99 -33.35 -4.11
C ARG A 126 4.61 -32.89 -3.61
N ASP A 127 4.46 -32.75 -2.30
CA ASP A 127 3.22 -32.27 -1.69
C ASP A 127 2.91 -30.81 -2.11
N LEU A 128 3.92 -29.92 -2.15
CA LEU A 128 3.78 -28.54 -2.63
C LEU A 128 3.44 -28.46 -4.13
N ILE A 129 4.07 -29.29 -4.95
CA ILE A 129 3.81 -29.39 -6.40
C ILE A 129 2.37 -29.86 -6.66
N GLU A 130 1.92 -30.88 -5.95
CA GLU A 130 0.56 -31.39 -6.08
C GLU A 130 -0.47 -30.35 -5.60
N ALA A 131 -0.19 -29.62 -4.51
CA ALA A 131 -1.05 -28.54 -4.04
C ALA A 131 -1.17 -27.41 -5.07
N LEU A 132 -0.04 -26.90 -5.57
CA LEU A 132 -0.04 -25.80 -6.54
C LEU A 132 -0.72 -26.19 -7.86
N SER A 133 -0.62 -27.45 -8.29
CA SER A 133 -1.33 -27.97 -9.46
C SER A 133 -2.85 -27.79 -9.35
N ARG A 134 -3.41 -27.72 -8.13
CA ARG A 134 -4.84 -27.47 -7.92
C ARG A 134 -5.23 -26.01 -8.10
N ARG A 135 -4.27 -25.09 -8.02
CA ARG A 135 -4.47 -23.67 -8.34
C ARG A 135 -4.58 -23.44 -9.85
N TYR A 136 -4.07 -24.37 -10.66
CA TYR A 136 -4.02 -24.27 -12.12
C TYR A 136 -4.50 -25.56 -12.81
N PRO A 137 -5.78 -25.96 -12.64
CA PRO A 137 -6.26 -27.26 -13.12
C PRO A 137 -6.34 -27.36 -14.65
N GLN A 138 -6.34 -26.23 -15.37
CA GLN A 138 -6.54 -26.19 -16.82
C GLN A 138 -5.81 -25.00 -17.46
N HIS A 139 -5.57 -25.08 -18.78
CA HIS A 139 -4.86 -24.07 -19.58
C HIS A 139 -5.75 -22.93 -20.11
N ARG A 140 -7.01 -22.86 -19.68
CA ARG A 140 -7.96 -21.80 -20.07
C ARG A 140 -8.58 -21.18 -18.82
N PRO A 141 -8.77 -19.85 -18.76
CA PRO A 141 -9.44 -19.21 -17.65
C PRO A 141 -10.81 -19.83 -17.38
N ASP A 142 -11.09 -20.09 -16.10
CA ASP A 142 -12.43 -20.44 -15.65
C ASP A 142 -13.18 -19.16 -15.27
N PRO A 143 -14.46 -18.99 -15.66
CA PRO A 143 -15.29 -17.88 -15.20
C PRO A 143 -15.35 -17.75 -13.66
N ASN A 144 -15.07 -18.82 -12.92
CA ASN A 144 -15.05 -18.90 -11.46
C ASN A 144 -13.65 -19.26 -10.92
N PHE A 145 -12.61 -18.55 -11.35
CA PHE A 145 -11.23 -18.66 -10.84
C PHE A 145 -11.10 -18.61 -9.30
N LYS A 146 -12.09 -18.09 -8.56
CA LYS A 146 -12.12 -18.11 -7.09
C LYS A 146 -12.08 -19.54 -6.52
N VAL A 147 -12.63 -20.51 -7.25
CA VAL A 147 -12.57 -21.93 -6.86
C VAL A 147 -11.14 -22.44 -6.81
N TRP A 148 -10.25 -21.90 -7.65
CA TRP A 148 -8.86 -22.35 -7.73
C TRP A 148 -8.05 -21.97 -6.49
N ASN A 149 -8.21 -20.74 -5.97
CA ASN A 149 -7.58 -20.35 -4.71
C ASN A 149 -8.10 -21.17 -3.53
N ARG A 150 -9.40 -21.48 -3.49
CA ARG A 150 -9.97 -22.36 -2.44
C ARG A 150 -9.37 -23.76 -2.49
N THR A 151 -9.35 -24.36 -3.68
CA THR A 151 -8.81 -25.72 -3.86
C THR A 151 -7.32 -25.78 -3.52
N TYR A 152 -6.56 -24.72 -3.85
CA TYR A 152 -5.16 -24.59 -3.46
C TYR A 152 -4.99 -24.48 -1.94
N ALA A 153 -5.73 -23.59 -1.27
CA ALA A 153 -5.65 -23.42 0.18
C ALA A 153 -6.05 -24.70 0.94
N ASP A 154 -7.05 -25.43 0.45
CA ASP A 154 -7.46 -26.71 1.03
C ASP A 154 -6.39 -27.79 0.84
N ALA A 155 -5.68 -27.80 -0.30
CA ALA A 155 -4.56 -28.72 -0.50
C ALA A 155 -3.35 -28.35 0.38
N MET A 156 -3.07 -27.06 0.52
CA MET A 156 -1.98 -26.56 1.39
C MET A 156 -2.21 -26.89 2.86
N ALA A 157 -3.47 -27.00 3.32
CA ALA A 157 -3.77 -27.51 4.65
C ALA A 157 -3.20 -28.91 4.87
N THR A 158 -3.40 -29.82 3.90
CA THR A 158 -2.82 -31.17 3.94
C THR A 158 -1.29 -31.15 3.88
N VAL A 159 -0.69 -30.22 3.13
CA VAL A 159 0.78 -30.07 3.09
C VAL A 159 1.29 -29.64 4.47
N TYR A 160 0.68 -28.64 5.09
CA TYR A 160 1.06 -28.14 6.41
C TYR A 160 0.88 -29.19 7.51
N GLU A 161 -0.19 -29.99 7.46
CA GLU A 161 -0.40 -31.11 8.39
C GLU A 161 0.72 -32.15 8.33
N LYS A 162 1.28 -32.40 7.13
CA LYS A 162 2.39 -33.36 6.92
C LYS A 162 3.76 -32.77 7.26
N HIS A 163 3.96 -31.48 7.02
CA HIS A 163 5.23 -30.77 7.23
C HIS A 163 5.05 -29.58 8.18
N PRO A 164 4.54 -29.81 9.40
CA PRO A 164 4.09 -28.74 10.29
C PRO A 164 5.24 -27.93 10.90
N ASP A 165 6.48 -28.43 10.81
CA ASP A 165 7.68 -27.79 11.36
C ASP A 165 8.52 -27.06 10.32
N ASP A 166 8.06 -27.01 9.06
CA ASP A 166 8.71 -26.27 7.99
C ASP A 166 8.12 -24.85 7.88
N PRO A 167 8.91 -23.79 8.15
CA PRO A 167 8.42 -22.41 8.14
C PRO A 167 8.13 -21.88 6.72
N ASP A 168 8.75 -22.42 5.67
CA ASP A 168 8.41 -22.08 4.28
C ASP A 168 7.04 -22.69 3.92
N VAL A 169 6.76 -23.94 4.34
CA VAL A 169 5.43 -24.54 4.20
C VAL A 169 4.37 -23.77 4.99
N ALA A 170 4.69 -23.36 6.23
CA ALA A 170 3.80 -22.53 7.05
C ALA A 170 3.48 -21.20 6.36
N THR A 171 4.49 -20.54 5.79
CA THR A 171 4.35 -19.29 5.03
C THR A 171 3.46 -19.48 3.80
N LEU A 172 3.73 -20.48 2.96
CA LEU A 172 2.95 -20.74 1.75
C LEU A 172 1.50 -21.11 2.07
N TYR A 173 1.26 -21.81 3.19
CA TYR A 173 -0.09 -22.11 3.64
C TYR A 173 -0.82 -20.86 4.13
N ALA A 174 -0.17 -20.02 4.94
CA ALA A 174 -0.70 -18.73 5.36
C ALA A 174 -1.07 -17.85 4.15
N ASP A 175 -0.17 -17.70 3.17
CA ASP A 175 -0.42 -16.96 1.93
C ASP A 175 -1.66 -17.52 1.20
N SER A 176 -1.73 -18.84 1.01
CA SER A 176 -2.86 -19.47 0.31
C SER A 176 -4.22 -19.15 0.95
N MET A 177 -4.28 -19.07 2.28
CA MET A 177 -5.47 -18.74 3.04
C MET A 177 -5.82 -17.26 2.97
N MET A 178 -4.82 -16.38 3.04
CA MET A 178 -5.02 -14.92 2.91
C MET A 178 -5.55 -14.55 1.52
N ASN A 179 -5.11 -15.25 0.47
CA ASN A 179 -5.58 -15.09 -0.91
C ASN A 179 -7.05 -15.52 -1.15
N LEU A 180 -7.75 -16.06 -0.13
CA LEU A 180 -9.19 -16.33 -0.21
C LEU A 180 -10.04 -15.05 -0.03
N THR A 181 -9.54 -14.12 0.77
CA THR A 181 -10.21 -12.87 1.15
C THR A 181 -9.20 -11.72 1.22
N PRO A 182 -8.52 -11.38 0.09
CA PRO A 182 -7.54 -10.31 0.06
C PRO A 182 -8.16 -9.00 0.54
N TRP A 183 -7.44 -8.26 1.39
CA TRP A 183 -7.89 -7.00 2.03
C TRP A 183 -9.17 -7.15 2.86
N LYS A 184 -9.50 -8.37 3.28
CA LYS A 184 -10.69 -8.72 4.07
C LYS A 184 -10.35 -9.81 5.08
N LEU A 185 -9.24 -9.66 5.80
CA LEU A 185 -8.86 -10.56 6.90
C LEU A 185 -9.58 -10.18 8.19
N TRP A 186 -9.80 -8.88 8.39
CA TRP A 186 -10.55 -8.33 9.52
C TRP A 186 -11.66 -7.42 9.00
N ASP A 187 -12.78 -7.38 9.72
CA ASP A 187 -13.83 -6.40 9.52
C ASP A 187 -13.46 -5.17 10.36
N ILE A 188 -13.01 -4.09 9.70
CA ILE A 188 -12.54 -2.89 10.39
C ILE A 188 -13.63 -2.21 11.23
N ARG A 189 -14.92 -2.37 10.87
CA ARG A 189 -16.03 -1.72 11.58
C ARG A 189 -16.32 -2.39 12.92
N THR A 190 -16.24 -3.71 12.94
CA THR A 190 -16.56 -4.51 14.12
C THR A 190 -15.32 -4.95 14.91
N GLY A 191 -14.14 -4.86 14.30
CA GLY A 191 -12.89 -5.39 14.85
C GLY A 191 -12.82 -6.92 14.89
N LYS A 192 -13.79 -7.62 14.28
CA LYS A 192 -13.87 -9.08 14.26
C LYS A 192 -13.22 -9.64 13.00
N ILE A 193 -13.01 -10.96 12.98
CA ILE A 193 -12.62 -11.67 11.76
C ILE A 193 -13.72 -11.46 10.70
N ALA A 194 -13.30 -11.08 9.49
CA ALA A 194 -14.21 -10.86 8.39
C ALA A 194 -14.89 -12.16 7.93
N ASP A 195 -16.09 -12.02 7.34
CA ASP A 195 -16.83 -13.17 6.81
C ASP A 195 -16.00 -13.96 5.78
N LYS A 196 -16.03 -15.30 5.88
CA LYS A 196 -15.29 -16.26 5.04
C LYS A 196 -13.76 -16.21 5.12
N ALA A 197 -13.18 -15.32 5.93
CA ALA A 197 -11.74 -15.26 6.13
C ALA A 197 -11.27 -16.41 7.05
N ARG A 198 -10.09 -16.96 6.77
CA ARG A 198 -9.42 -17.96 7.62
C ARG A 198 -8.46 -17.33 8.64
N THR A 199 -8.73 -16.09 9.06
CA THR A 199 -7.82 -15.24 9.85
C THR A 199 -7.31 -15.89 11.13
N ALA A 200 -8.19 -16.54 11.91
CA ALA A 200 -7.78 -17.24 13.13
C ALA A 200 -6.82 -18.41 12.84
N GLU A 201 -6.98 -19.07 11.70
CA GLU A 201 -6.11 -20.16 11.29
C GLU A 201 -4.75 -19.64 10.79
N VAL A 202 -4.77 -18.59 9.96
CA VAL A 202 -3.56 -17.87 9.54
C VAL A 202 -2.76 -17.42 10.76
N GLN A 203 -3.42 -16.80 11.74
CA GLN A 203 -2.77 -16.35 12.97
C GLN A 203 -2.12 -17.50 13.73
N ARG A 204 -2.82 -18.62 13.94
CA ARG A 204 -2.24 -19.80 14.63
C ARG A 204 -1.01 -20.36 13.91
N VAL A 205 -1.06 -20.44 12.57
CA VAL A 205 0.05 -20.96 11.75
C VAL A 205 1.27 -20.05 11.87
N LEU A 206 1.08 -18.74 11.73
CA LEU A 206 2.16 -17.77 11.81
C LEU A 206 2.71 -17.60 13.23
N ASP A 207 1.87 -17.59 14.26
CA ASP A 207 2.29 -17.55 15.67
C ASP A 207 3.20 -18.75 16.01
N ARG A 208 2.82 -19.94 15.54
CA ARG A 208 3.64 -21.14 15.72
C ARG A 208 4.96 -21.05 14.96
N ALA A 209 4.93 -20.58 13.71
CA ALA A 209 6.15 -20.37 12.92
C ALA A 209 7.10 -19.36 13.59
N LEU A 210 6.58 -18.24 14.10
CA LEU A 210 7.36 -17.24 14.84
C LEU A 210 7.97 -17.77 16.16
N ALA A 211 7.35 -18.79 16.75
CA ALA A 211 7.84 -19.43 17.96
C ALA A 211 8.93 -20.50 17.70
N GLN A 212 9.09 -20.96 16.46
CA GLN A 212 10.11 -21.92 16.07
C GLN A 212 11.48 -21.26 15.91
N GLU A 213 12.53 -22.08 15.98
CA GLU A 213 13.90 -21.65 15.71
C GLU A 213 14.01 -21.09 14.29
N GLY A 214 14.64 -19.92 14.13
CA GLY A 214 14.75 -19.23 12.83
C GLY A 214 13.48 -18.53 12.35
N GLY A 215 12.31 -18.78 12.95
CA GLY A 215 11.04 -18.20 12.50
C GLY A 215 11.00 -16.67 12.58
N ARG A 216 11.69 -16.09 13.55
CA ARG A 216 11.87 -14.63 13.71
C ARG A 216 12.87 -14.02 12.71
N GLN A 217 13.52 -14.84 11.89
CA GLN A 217 14.41 -14.43 10.82
C GLN A 217 13.91 -14.89 9.45
N HIS A 218 12.69 -15.44 9.37
CA HIS A 218 12.12 -15.94 8.13
C HIS A 218 11.35 -14.82 7.42
N PRO A 219 11.80 -14.30 6.26
CA PRO A 219 11.20 -13.13 5.63
C PRO A 219 9.70 -13.28 5.33
N GLY A 220 9.29 -14.43 4.81
CA GLY A 220 7.89 -14.74 4.50
C GLY A 220 6.96 -14.75 5.73
N VAL A 221 7.31 -15.46 6.81
CA VAL A 221 6.56 -15.46 8.08
C VAL A 221 6.39 -14.03 8.62
N LEU A 222 7.49 -13.27 8.70
CA LEU A 222 7.47 -11.90 9.22
C LEU A 222 6.58 -10.98 8.38
N HIS A 223 6.71 -11.07 7.04
CA HIS A 223 5.93 -10.30 6.09
C HIS A 223 4.43 -10.58 6.19
N LEU A 224 4.03 -11.85 6.11
CA LEU A 224 2.62 -12.23 6.15
C LEU A 224 1.98 -11.94 7.51
N TYR A 225 2.74 -11.99 8.60
CA TYR A 225 2.23 -11.60 9.91
C TYR A 225 1.93 -10.11 9.99
N ILE A 226 2.73 -9.25 9.32
CA ILE A 226 2.42 -7.83 9.23
C ILE A 226 1.11 -7.61 8.47
N HIS A 227 0.94 -8.21 7.29
CA HIS A 227 -0.30 -8.13 6.53
C HIS A 227 -1.52 -8.69 7.27
N LEU A 228 -1.33 -9.75 8.06
CA LEU A 228 -2.38 -10.27 8.92
C LEU A 228 -2.81 -9.21 9.96
N MET A 229 -1.86 -8.46 10.52
CA MET A 229 -2.11 -7.60 11.67
C MET A 229 -2.43 -6.15 11.33
N GLU A 230 -2.11 -5.65 10.13
CA GLU A 230 -2.39 -4.26 9.71
C GLU A 230 -3.89 -3.92 9.82
N MET A 231 -4.76 -4.82 9.36
CA MET A 231 -6.22 -4.64 9.48
C MET A 231 -6.79 -5.02 10.86
N SER A 232 -5.98 -5.54 11.79
CA SER A 232 -6.47 -6.10 13.05
C SER A 232 -6.88 -4.99 14.05
N PRO A 233 -7.73 -5.29 15.05
CA PRO A 233 -8.03 -4.33 16.13
C PRO A 233 -6.83 -4.02 17.04
N THR A 234 -5.71 -4.75 16.90
CA THR A 234 -4.52 -4.66 17.75
C THR A 234 -3.23 -4.73 16.92
N PRO A 235 -3.00 -3.78 15.99
CA PRO A 235 -1.81 -3.81 15.12
C PRO A 235 -0.50 -3.74 15.92
N GLU A 236 -0.52 -3.15 17.11
CA GLU A 236 0.63 -3.08 18.02
C GLU A 236 1.21 -4.45 18.40
N ALA A 237 0.43 -5.53 18.30
CA ALA A 237 0.91 -6.90 18.52
C ALA A 237 1.94 -7.35 17.46
N ALA A 238 2.06 -6.64 16.34
CA ALA A 238 3.05 -6.91 15.30
C ALA A 238 4.30 -6.02 15.35
N LEU A 239 4.43 -5.11 16.33
CA LEU A 239 5.59 -4.20 16.40
C LEU A 239 6.93 -4.96 16.43
N THR A 240 7.07 -5.96 17.31
CA THR A 240 8.31 -6.75 17.39
C THR A 240 8.55 -7.60 16.13
N THR A 241 7.50 -8.11 15.50
CA THR A 241 7.62 -8.84 14.23
C THR A 241 8.08 -7.91 13.10
N ALA A 242 7.52 -6.70 13.04
CA ALA A 242 7.93 -5.65 12.13
C ALA A 242 9.40 -5.28 12.35
N ASP A 243 9.88 -5.21 13.60
CA ASP A 243 11.28 -4.93 13.94
C ASP A 243 12.24 -5.94 13.35
N HIS A 244 11.92 -7.23 13.44
CA HIS A 244 12.76 -8.30 12.92
C HIS A 244 12.88 -8.29 11.39
N LEU A 245 11.88 -7.78 10.66
CA LEU A 245 11.92 -7.75 9.20
C LEU A 245 12.85 -6.65 8.66
N ARG A 246 13.08 -5.58 9.43
CA ARG A 246 13.85 -4.42 8.96
C ARG A 246 15.30 -4.80 8.64
N GLY A 247 15.69 -4.59 7.38
CA GLY A 247 17.05 -4.85 6.91
C GLY A 247 17.38 -6.34 6.72
N LEU A 248 16.42 -7.24 6.90
CA LEU A 248 16.62 -8.67 6.73
C LEU A 248 16.86 -9.07 5.26
N VAL A 249 16.22 -8.37 4.32
CA VAL A 249 16.34 -8.56 2.87
C VAL A 249 16.72 -7.21 2.22
N PRO A 250 18.01 -6.83 2.23
CA PRO A 250 18.46 -5.44 2.02
C PRO A 250 18.07 -4.77 0.70
N ASP A 251 17.93 -5.54 -0.37
CA ASP A 251 17.59 -5.03 -1.70
C ASP A 251 16.13 -5.27 -2.11
N ALA A 252 15.29 -5.79 -1.20
CA ALA A 252 13.84 -5.88 -1.41
C ALA A 252 13.13 -4.66 -0.81
N GLY A 253 12.88 -3.63 -1.65
CA GLY A 253 12.21 -2.38 -1.23
C GLY A 253 10.92 -2.64 -0.47
N HIS A 254 10.04 -3.48 -1.03
CA HIS A 254 8.79 -3.84 -0.38
C HIS A 254 8.97 -4.41 1.04
N LEU A 255 9.95 -5.28 1.30
CA LEU A 255 10.17 -5.84 2.64
C LEU A 255 10.72 -4.82 3.64
N HIS A 256 11.45 -3.80 3.17
CA HIS A 256 11.82 -2.65 4.00
C HIS A 256 10.61 -1.76 4.34
N HIS A 257 9.67 -1.66 3.41
CA HIS A 257 8.45 -0.89 3.53
C HIS A 257 7.43 -1.53 4.46
N MET A 258 7.23 -2.85 4.37
CA MET A 258 6.18 -3.59 5.08
C MET A 258 6.04 -3.24 6.58
N PRO A 259 7.12 -3.12 7.36
CA PRO A 259 7.02 -2.75 8.76
C PRO A 259 6.31 -1.40 9.03
N THR A 260 6.23 -0.53 8.03
CA THR A 260 5.66 0.82 8.15
C THR A 260 4.14 0.86 8.14
N HIS A 261 3.47 -0.21 7.70
CA HIS A 261 2.04 -0.43 7.92
C HIS A 261 1.71 -0.39 9.43
N ILE A 262 2.49 -1.13 10.23
CA ILE A 262 2.32 -1.15 11.69
C ILE A 262 2.74 0.19 12.32
N ASP A 263 3.83 0.80 11.84
CA ASP A 263 4.31 2.07 12.37
C ASP A 263 3.26 3.18 12.22
N ILE A 264 2.64 3.32 11.04
CA ILE A 264 1.61 4.35 10.78
C ILE A 264 0.40 4.12 11.67
N LEU A 265 -0.11 2.89 11.76
CA LEU A 265 -1.23 2.56 12.63
C LEU A 265 -0.93 2.82 14.11
N CYS A 266 0.32 2.69 14.54
CA CYS A 266 0.76 2.96 15.90
C CYS A 266 1.22 4.41 16.14
N GLY A 267 1.21 5.26 15.10
CA GLY A 267 1.61 6.65 15.19
C GLY A 267 3.12 6.91 15.24
N ASP A 268 3.96 5.95 14.83
CA ASP A 268 5.41 6.12 14.71
C ASP A 268 5.79 6.62 13.30
N TYR A 269 5.35 7.83 12.97
CA TYR A 269 5.59 8.42 11.66
C TYR A 269 7.07 8.65 11.36
N ARG A 270 7.91 8.88 12.38
CA ARG A 270 9.35 9.03 12.19
C ARG A 270 9.98 7.76 11.66
N ARG A 271 9.60 6.63 12.26
CA ARG A 271 10.08 5.33 11.85
C ARG A 271 9.56 4.94 10.48
N ALA A 272 8.28 5.24 10.19
CA ALA A 272 7.72 5.06 8.87
C ALA A 272 8.49 5.86 7.80
N VAL A 273 8.87 7.13 8.07
CA VAL A 273 9.73 7.92 7.16
C VAL A 273 11.10 7.28 6.97
N ALA A 274 11.74 6.80 8.04
CA ALA A 274 13.06 6.19 7.97
C ALA A 274 13.06 4.88 7.15
N SER A 275 12.18 3.94 7.50
CA SER A 275 12.08 2.64 6.81
C SER A 275 11.67 2.78 5.35
N ASN A 276 10.77 3.70 5.01
CA ASN A 276 10.46 3.96 3.59
C ASN A 276 11.61 4.67 2.85
N SER A 277 12.45 5.44 3.53
CA SER A 277 13.65 6.00 2.90
C SER A 277 14.65 4.89 2.54
N ASP A 278 14.75 3.84 3.36
CA ASP A 278 15.55 2.66 3.05
C ASP A 278 14.93 1.82 1.93
N ALA A 279 13.60 1.66 1.94
CA ALA A 279 12.85 0.97 0.89
C ALA A 279 13.06 1.62 -0.49
N ILE A 280 12.88 2.95 -0.56
CA ILE A 280 13.15 3.76 -1.77
C ILE A 280 14.60 3.57 -2.25
N ARG A 281 15.57 3.55 -1.33
CA ARG A 281 17.00 3.36 -1.67
C ARG A 281 17.28 1.96 -2.22
N ALA A 282 16.58 0.93 -1.75
CA ALA A 282 16.63 -0.41 -2.34
C ALA A 282 15.99 -0.43 -3.74
N ASP A 283 14.83 0.19 -3.89
CA ASP A 283 14.13 0.29 -5.18
C ASP A 283 14.88 1.10 -6.23
N GLU A 284 15.68 2.10 -5.84
CA GLU A 284 16.58 2.81 -6.75
C GLU A 284 17.65 1.89 -7.35
N ARG A 285 18.15 0.90 -6.58
CA ARG A 285 19.05 -0.13 -7.11
C ARG A 285 18.32 -1.03 -8.11
N TYR A 286 17.08 -1.40 -7.81
CA TYR A 286 16.25 -2.17 -8.74
C TYR A 286 16.00 -1.39 -10.04
N LEU A 287 15.54 -0.13 -9.93
CA LEU A 287 15.30 0.75 -11.08
C LEU A 287 16.53 0.90 -11.95
N ALA A 288 17.70 1.12 -11.35
CA ALA A 288 18.95 1.30 -12.10
C ALA A 288 19.33 0.05 -12.93
N ARG A 289 18.97 -1.15 -12.46
CA ARG A 289 19.29 -2.42 -13.11
C ARG A 289 18.19 -2.94 -14.05
N ARG A 290 16.92 -2.69 -13.75
CA ARG A 290 15.75 -3.27 -14.46
C ARG A 290 14.88 -2.26 -15.21
N GLY A 291 15.08 -0.97 -14.98
CA GLY A 291 14.20 0.07 -15.51
C GLY A 291 12.88 0.17 -14.75
N GLY A 292 12.05 1.15 -15.14
CA GLY A 292 10.81 1.50 -14.46
C GLY A 292 9.54 1.29 -15.27
N LEU A 293 9.64 0.71 -16.47
CA LEU A 293 8.49 0.44 -17.33
C LEU A 293 7.92 -0.96 -17.07
N ASN A 294 7.55 -1.21 -15.82
CA ASN A 294 7.05 -2.49 -15.33
C ASN A 294 5.99 -2.31 -14.24
N PHE A 295 5.27 -3.39 -13.93
CA PHE A 295 4.22 -3.35 -12.89
C PHE A 295 4.80 -3.10 -11.49
N TYR A 296 6.05 -3.51 -11.22
CA TYR A 296 6.71 -3.28 -9.92
C TYR A 296 6.84 -1.78 -9.58
N THR A 297 6.80 -0.87 -10.56
CA THR A 297 6.73 0.58 -10.28
C THR A 297 5.53 0.98 -9.41
N LEU A 298 4.43 0.21 -9.39
CA LEU A 298 3.33 0.41 -8.45
C LEU A 298 3.77 0.25 -6.98
N TYR A 299 4.55 -0.79 -6.69
CA TYR A 299 5.11 -1.02 -5.35
C TYR A 299 6.09 0.07 -4.97
N ARG A 300 6.95 0.47 -5.92
CA ARG A 300 7.89 1.57 -5.70
C ARG A 300 7.16 2.89 -5.40
N ALA A 301 6.07 3.17 -6.11
CA ALA A 301 5.22 4.33 -5.87
C ALA A 301 4.55 4.27 -4.48
N HIS A 302 4.23 3.08 -3.99
CA HIS A 302 3.69 2.84 -2.65
C HIS A 302 4.69 3.22 -1.54
N ASP A 303 5.96 2.89 -1.71
CA ASP A 303 7.01 3.24 -0.73
C ASP A 303 7.15 4.77 -0.61
N TYR A 304 7.10 5.48 -1.74
CA TYR A 304 7.02 6.96 -1.72
C TYR A 304 5.72 7.44 -1.08
N HIS A 305 4.59 6.81 -1.36
CA HIS A 305 3.29 7.18 -0.78
C HIS A 305 3.32 7.13 0.76
N PHE A 306 3.85 6.07 1.34
CA PHE A 306 4.01 5.96 2.80
C PHE A 306 4.98 6.99 3.37
N ARG A 307 6.15 7.20 2.74
CA ARG A 307 7.09 8.25 3.19
C ARG A 307 6.43 9.62 3.18
N LEU A 308 5.66 9.92 2.14
CA LEU A 308 4.95 11.19 1.98
C LEU A 308 3.88 11.35 3.07
N TYR A 309 3.04 10.32 3.25
CA TYR A 309 1.97 10.33 4.25
C TYR A 309 2.52 10.52 5.67
N ALA A 310 3.52 9.73 6.06
CA ALA A 310 4.14 9.82 7.36
C ALA A 310 4.82 11.20 7.57
N ALA A 311 5.49 11.75 6.55
CA ALA A 311 6.05 13.09 6.61
C ALA A 311 4.97 14.16 6.81
N MET A 312 3.81 14.05 6.15
CA MET A 312 2.67 14.96 6.34
C MET A 312 2.12 14.90 7.76
N LEU A 313 1.99 13.71 8.36
CA LEU A 313 1.49 13.55 9.73
C LEU A 313 2.51 13.92 10.81
N ALA A 314 3.81 13.84 10.52
CA ALA A 314 4.90 14.29 11.37
C ALA A 314 5.22 15.79 11.26
N GLY A 315 4.63 16.51 10.30
CA GLY A 315 4.94 17.93 10.08
C GLY A 315 6.29 18.17 9.41
N LEU A 316 6.77 17.23 8.60
CA LEU A 316 8.03 17.27 7.86
C LEU A 316 7.80 17.75 6.41
N SER A 317 7.62 19.05 6.23
CA SER A 317 7.36 19.71 4.95
C SER A 317 8.46 19.47 3.92
N ALA A 318 9.73 19.55 4.30
CA ALA A 318 10.84 19.35 3.38
C ALA A 318 10.87 17.91 2.86
N VAL A 319 10.68 16.92 3.75
CA VAL A 319 10.63 15.51 3.39
C VAL A 319 9.43 15.20 2.49
N ALA A 320 8.25 15.72 2.81
CA ALA A 320 7.05 15.53 1.99
C ALA A 320 7.24 16.05 0.55
N LEU A 321 7.75 17.28 0.40
CA LEU A 321 7.95 17.90 -0.92
C LEU A 321 9.06 17.23 -1.74
N ASP A 322 10.15 16.80 -1.09
CA ASP A 322 11.18 15.95 -1.72
C ASP A 322 10.58 14.62 -2.21
N THR A 323 9.85 13.91 -1.33
CA THR A 323 9.26 12.61 -1.63
C THR A 323 8.35 12.68 -2.85
N VAL A 324 7.44 13.64 -2.88
CA VAL A 324 6.47 13.77 -3.96
C VAL A 324 7.11 14.27 -5.27
N SER A 325 8.29 14.90 -5.21
CA SER A 325 9.07 15.24 -6.41
C SER A 325 9.75 14.01 -6.99
N ARG A 326 10.30 13.15 -6.12
CA ARG A 326 10.93 11.89 -6.53
C ARG A 326 9.91 10.89 -7.06
N LEU A 327 8.74 10.77 -6.43
CA LEU A 327 7.63 9.94 -6.89
C LEU A 327 7.27 10.26 -8.36
N GLU A 328 6.96 11.52 -8.66
CA GLU A 328 6.62 11.95 -10.01
C GLU A 328 7.72 11.64 -11.04
N ALA A 329 9.00 11.82 -10.65
CA ALA A 329 10.13 11.53 -11.53
C ALA A 329 10.26 10.03 -11.87
N THR A 330 9.71 9.14 -11.03
CA THR A 330 9.74 7.69 -11.25
C THR A 330 8.54 7.14 -12.02
N THR A 331 7.54 7.98 -12.32
CA THR A 331 6.30 7.60 -13.00
C THR A 331 6.16 8.40 -14.32
N PRO A 332 7.03 8.14 -15.32
CA PRO A 332 7.02 8.88 -16.58
C PRO A 332 5.74 8.59 -17.38
N GLU A 333 5.34 9.53 -18.25
CA GLU A 333 4.16 9.36 -19.12
C GLU A 333 4.15 8.05 -19.92
N ALA A 334 5.32 7.63 -20.40
CA ALA A 334 5.47 6.38 -21.14
C ALA A 334 4.98 5.15 -20.35
N LEU A 335 5.08 5.18 -19.02
CA LEU A 335 4.53 4.16 -18.14
C LEU A 335 3.00 4.20 -18.14
N LEU A 336 2.41 5.38 -17.97
CA LEU A 336 0.95 5.54 -17.93
C LEU A 336 0.28 5.17 -19.27
N ARG A 337 1.00 5.30 -20.39
CA ARG A 337 0.50 4.92 -21.72
C ARG A 337 0.52 3.41 -22.00
N ILE A 338 0.99 2.58 -21.06
CA ILE A 338 0.86 1.13 -21.18
C ILE A 338 -0.60 0.75 -20.92
N GLU A 339 -1.24 0.14 -21.92
CA GLU A 339 -2.67 -0.21 -21.89
C GLU A 339 -2.93 -1.57 -21.24
N SER A 340 -1.96 -2.49 -21.23
CA SER A 340 -2.11 -3.80 -20.60
C SER A 340 -0.80 -4.25 -19.93
N PRO A 341 -0.76 -4.36 -18.58
CA PRO A 341 -1.82 -3.91 -17.66
C PRO A 341 -2.07 -2.39 -17.78
N PRO A 342 -3.27 -1.88 -17.43
CA PRO A 342 -3.68 -0.49 -17.66
C PRO A 342 -3.01 0.42 -16.62
N MET A 343 -1.76 0.79 -16.89
CA MET A 343 -0.90 1.44 -15.89
C MET A 343 -1.42 2.81 -15.45
N ALA A 344 -2.11 3.56 -16.33
CA ALA A 344 -2.77 4.80 -15.93
C ALA A 344 -3.82 4.58 -14.83
N ASP A 345 -4.54 3.46 -14.86
CA ASP A 345 -5.60 3.16 -13.90
C ASP A 345 -5.07 2.84 -12.50
N TYR A 346 -3.84 2.37 -12.41
CA TYR A 346 -3.16 2.07 -11.14
C TYR A 346 -2.27 3.20 -10.61
N LEU A 347 -1.64 3.97 -11.50
CA LEU A 347 -0.54 4.87 -11.11
C LEU A 347 -0.88 6.36 -11.18
N GLU A 348 -1.86 6.78 -11.96
CA GLU A 348 -2.04 8.22 -12.19
C GLU A 348 -2.48 8.97 -10.92
N CYS A 349 -3.22 8.32 -10.01
CA CYS A 349 -3.60 8.92 -8.73
C CYS A 349 -2.40 9.34 -7.86
N PHE A 350 -1.26 8.64 -7.97
CA PHE A 350 -0.04 9.00 -7.23
C PHE A 350 0.52 10.36 -7.64
N LEU A 351 0.34 10.74 -8.90
CA LEU A 351 0.79 12.05 -9.42
C LEU A 351 -0.04 13.21 -8.87
N ALA A 352 -1.27 12.94 -8.42
CA ALA A 352 -2.12 13.94 -7.78
C ALA A 352 -1.69 14.26 -6.32
N MET A 353 -0.82 13.44 -5.71
CA MET A 353 -0.43 13.59 -4.29
C MET A 353 0.29 14.90 -3.96
N ARG A 354 0.84 15.60 -4.97
CA ARG A 354 1.42 16.95 -4.81
C ARG A 354 0.47 17.89 -4.09
N VAL A 355 -0.79 17.81 -4.47
CA VAL A 355 -1.86 18.67 -3.98
C VAL A 355 -2.03 18.48 -2.48
N HIS A 356 -2.05 17.22 -2.00
CA HIS A 356 -2.15 16.91 -0.58
C HIS A 356 -1.01 17.53 0.22
N ALA A 357 0.24 17.39 -0.25
CA ALA A 357 1.40 17.98 0.42
C ALA A 357 1.30 19.51 0.48
N LEU A 358 0.99 20.17 -0.65
CA LEU A 358 0.91 21.63 -0.69
C LEU A 358 -0.23 22.18 0.17
N VAL A 359 -1.40 21.54 0.17
CA VAL A 359 -2.54 21.92 1.02
C VAL A 359 -2.21 21.74 2.49
N ARG A 360 -1.64 20.60 2.88
CA ARG A 360 -1.27 20.30 4.26
C ARG A 360 -0.34 21.35 4.86
N PHE A 361 0.59 21.86 4.06
CA PHE A 361 1.56 22.86 4.50
C PHE A 361 1.20 24.31 4.09
N GLY A 362 -0.05 24.56 3.71
CA GLY A 362 -0.56 25.90 3.42
C GLY A 362 0.20 26.63 2.32
N ARG A 363 0.75 25.92 1.33
CA ARG A 363 1.59 26.47 0.26
C ARG A 363 0.73 27.10 -0.85
N TRP A 364 -0.16 28.02 -0.49
CA TRP A 364 -1.15 28.63 -1.39
C TRP A 364 -0.53 29.22 -2.67
N PRO A 365 0.56 30.00 -2.62
CA PRO A 365 1.17 30.53 -3.84
C PRO A 365 1.68 29.45 -4.79
N ALA A 366 2.25 28.37 -4.25
CA ALA A 366 2.72 27.25 -5.06
C ALA A 366 1.56 26.49 -5.71
N ILE A 367 0.44 26.33 -5.00
CA ILE A 367 -0.78 25.73 -5.56
C ILE A 367 -1.33 26.53 -6.73
N LEU A 368 -1.44 27.86 -6.57
CA LEU A 368 -1.95 28.73 -7.63
C LEU A 368 -1.04 28.72 -8.87
N ALA A 369 0.26 28.49 -8.67
CA ALA A 369 1.25 28.36 -9.75
C ALA A 369 1.30 26.97 -10.39
N LEU A 370 0.57 25.96 -9.89
CA LEU A 370 0.60 24.62 -10.48
C LEU A 370 0.11 24.66 -11.93
N PRO A 371 0.90 24.13 -12.89
CA PRO A 371 0.44 23.97 -14.26
C PRO A 371 -0.59 22.84 -14.33
N LEU A 372 -1.50 22.92 -15.31
CA LEU A 372 -2.30 21.76 -15.69
C LEU A 372 -1.47 20.85 -16.61
N PRO A 373 -1.65 19.52 -16.54
CA PRO A 373 -1.02 18.61 -17.48
C PRO A 373 -1.51 18.88 -18.92
N HIS A 374 -0.65 18.63 -19.90
CA HIS A 374 -1.00 18.80 -21.31
C HIS A 374 -2.10 17.80 -21.74
N ASP A 375 -1.95 16.52 -21.39
CA ASP A 375 -2.93 15.47 -21.65
C ASP A 375 -3.88 15.28 -20.45
N GLN A 376 -4.86 16.16 -20.29
CA GLN A 376 -5.78 16.12 -19.14
C GLN A 376 -6.70 14.88 -19.14
N ARG A 377 -6.77 14.11 -20.23
CA ARG A 377 -7.49 12.83 -20.25
C ARG A 377 -6.65 11.72 -19.62
N LEU A 378 -5.36 11.67 -19.93
CA LEU A 378 -4.44 10.73 -19.29
C LEU A 378 -4.30 11.05 -17.80
N TYR A 379 -4.07 12.32 -17.47
CA TYR A 379 -3.86 12.86 -16.12
C TYR A 379 -5.16 13.41 -15.50
N CYS A 380 -6.25 12.65 -15.60
CA CYS A 380 -7.59 13.10 -15.22
C CYS A 380 -7.73 13.42 -13.72
N VAL A 381 -7.17 12.58 -12.83
CA VAL A 381 -7.25 12.80 -11.38
C VAL A 381 -6.35 13.95 -10.96
N THR A 382 -5.15 14.03 -11.53
CA THR A 382 -4.20 15.13 -11.32
C THR A 382 -4.81 16.47 -11.73
N THR A 383 -5.53 16.51 -12.86
CA THR A 383 -6.25 17.70 -13.34
C THR A 383 -7.34 18.10 -12.35
N ALA A 384 -8.20 17.17 -11.94
CA ALA A 384 -9.26 17.44 -10.97
C ALA A 384 -8.68 17.93 -9.63
N MET A 385 -7.71 17.21 -9.05
CA MET A 385 -7.07 17.59 -7.79
C MET A 385 -6.36 18.94 -7.88
N THR A 386 -5.79 19.31 -9.03
CA THR A 386 -5.18 20.65 -9.21
C THR A 386 -6.24 21.76 -9.12
N HIS A 387 -7.40 21.60 -9.77
CA HIS A 387 -8.51 22.54 -9.65
C HIS A 387 -9.08 22.60 -8.23
N TYR A 388 -9.21 21.45 -7.55
CA TYR A 388 -9.57 21.39 -6.14
C TYR A 388 -8.63 22.24 -5.28
N ALA A 389 -7.31 22.04 -5.43
CA ALA A 389 -6.30 22.76 -4.68
C ALA A 389 -6.38 24.27 -4.91
N LYS A 390 -6.52 24.69 -6.18
CA LYS A 390 -6.63 26.10 -6.56
C LYS A 390 -7.88 26.74 -5.98
N ALA A 391 -9.03 26.08 -6.03
CA ALA A 391 -10.26 26.54 -5.39
C ALA A 391 -10.07 26.75 -3.88
N LEU A 392 -9.48 25.76 -3.19
CA LEU A 392 -9.20 25.85 -1.75
C LEU A 392 -8.23 27.00 -1.41
N ALA A 393 -7.17 27.18 -2.19
CA ALA A 393 -6.20 28.25 -2.02
C ALA A 393 -6.82 29.64 -2.23
N LEU A 394 -7.68 29.80 -3.25
CA LEU A 394 -8.40 31.04 -3.51
C LEU A 394 -9.39 31.35 -2.38
N ALA A 395 -10.14 30.35 -1.92
CA ALA A 395 -11.06 30.52 -0.78
C ALA A 395 -10.31 30.95 0.49
N SER A 396 -9.20 30.28 0.80
CA SER A 396 -8.37 30.57 1.98
C SER A 396 -7.61 31.90 1.90
N THR A 397 -7.48 32.49 0.71
CA THR A 397 -6.83 33.79 0.48
C THR A 397 -7.81 34.92 0.17
N GLY A 398 -9.10 34.72 0.47
CA GLY A 398 -10.11 35.78 0.40
C GLY A 398 -10.64 36.07 -1.00
N LYS A 399 -10.62 35.08 -1.91
CA LYS A 399 -11.12 35.19 -3.29
C LYS A 399 -12.21 34.14 -3.60
N PRO A 400 -13.36 34.17 -2.90
CA PRO A 400 -14.40 33.14 -3.02
C PRO A 400 -15.00 33.05 -4.44
N ASP A 401 -15.17 34.17 -5.15
CA ASP A 401 -15.72 34.15 -6.52
C ASP A 401 -14.78 33.49 -7.53
N ASP A 402 -13.46 33.64 -7.33
CA ASP A 402 -12.46 32.96 -8.14
C ASP A 402 -12.42 31.47 -7.80
N ALA A 403 -12.59 31.15 -6.51
CA ALA A 403 -12.67 29.78 -6.04
C ALA A 403 -13.90 29.03 -6.58
N ASP A 404 -15.04 29.71 -6.77
CA ASP A 404 -16.22 29.12 -7.43
C ASP A 404 -15.94 28.70 -8.88
N ARG A 405 -15.16 29.51 -9.61
CA ARG A 405 -14.78 29.17 -10.99
C ARG A 405 -13.89 27.93 -11.02
N GLU A 406 -12.90 27.85 -10.12
CA GLU A 406 -12.06 26.65 -9.99
C GLU A 406 -12.87 25.43 -9.51
N ARG A 407 -13.86 25.60 -8.62
CA ARG A 407 -14.79 24.52 -8.23
C ARG A 407 -15.61 23.99 -9.42
N ALA A 408 -16.08 24.87 -10.30
CA ALA A 408 -16.78 24.45 -11.52
C ALA A 408 -15.86 23.68 -12.48
N LEU A 409 -14.60 24.10 -12.62
CA LEU A 409 -13.57 23.39 -13.39
C LEU A 409 -13.23 22.03 -12.78
N PHE A 410 -13.09 21.96 -11.45
CA PHE A 410 -12.93 20.71 -10.71
C PHE A 410 -14.06 19.73 -11.03
N ARG A 411 -15.33 20.14 -10.86
CA ARG A 411 -16.50 19.29 -11.15
C ARG A 411 -16.54 18.83 -12.60
N SER A 412 -16.12 19.68 -13.54
CA SER A 412 -16.01 19.32 -14.96
C SER A 412 -14.91 18.28 -15.21
N ALA A 413 -13.74 18.43 -14.57
CA ALA A 413 -12.64 17.48 -14.64
C ALA A 413 -12.99 16.12 -14.03
N VAL A 414 -13.75 16.08 -12.93
CA VAL A 414 -14.24 14.83 -12.31
C VAL A 414 -15.06 14.00 -13.30
N GLN A 415 -15.85 14.62 -14.20
CA GLN A 415 -16.63 13.89 -15.22
C GLN A 415 -15.76 13.15 -16.25
N LEU A 416 -14.46 13.48 -16.34
CA LEU A 416 -13.53 12.82 -17.25
C LEU A 416 -12.81 11.63 -16.62
N VAL A 417 -12.95 11.43 -15.30
CA VAL A 417 -12.28 10.35 -14.57
C VAL A 417 -13.04 9.03 -14.79
N PRO A 418 -12.41 7.99 -15.38
CA PRO A 418 -13.08 6.72 -15.61
C PRO A 418 -13.29 5.96 -14.29
N GLN A 419 -14.32 5.10 -14.24
CA GLN A 419 -14.60 4.27 -13.05
C GLN A 419 -13.45 3.31 -12.70
N SER A 420 -12.64 2.93 -13.70
CA SER A 420 -11.47 2.06 -13.54
C SER A 420 -10.29 2.75 -12.85
N ARG A 421 -10.29 4.08 -12.72
CA ARG A 421 -9.21 4.82 -12.08
C ARG A 421 -9.22 4.60 -10.58
N THR A 422 -8.12 4.09 -10.04
CA THR A 422 -8.02 3.69 -8.63
C THR A 422 -6.75 4.21 -7.97
N LEU A 423 -6.78 4.29 -6.66
CA LEU A 423 -5.61 4.29 -5.80
C LEU A 423 -5.77 3.05 -4.91
N PHE A 424 -5.06 1.97 -5.26
CA PHE A 424 -5.26 0.63 -4.66
C PHE A 424 -6.73 0.23 -4.54
N ASN A 425 -7.23 0.10 -3.31
CA ASN A 425 -8.58 -0.38 -3.02
C ASN A 425 -9.66 0.71 -3.22
N ASN A 426 -9.25 1.96 -3.44
CA ASN A 426 -10.12 3.12 -3.52
C ASN A 426 -10.37 3.55 -4.97
N SER A 427 -11.64 3.81 -5.30
CA SER A 427 -11.98 4.51 -6.54
C SER A 427 -11.55 5.97 -6.46
N ALA A 428 -10.90 6.47 -7.51
CA ALA A 428 -10.57 7.89 -7.61
C ALA A 428 -11.81 8.79 -7.51
N LEU A 429 -12.96 8.34 -8.03
CA LEU A 429 -14.23 9.08 -7.94
C LEU A 429 -14.72 9.23 -6.49
N HIS A 430 -14.52 8.20 -5.64
CA HIS A 430 -14.88 8.29 -4.22
C HIS A 430 -13.95 9.24 -3.47
N ILE A 431 -12.64 9.23 -3.78
CA ILE A 431 -11.67 10.19 -3.22
C ILE A 431 -12.06 11.62 -3.63
N LEU A 432 -12.39 11.85 -4.90
CA LEU A 432 -12.81 13.17 -5.40
C LEU A 432 -14.16 13.63 -4.81
N ALA A 433 -15.04 12.71 -4.39
CA ALA A 433 -16.28 13.08 -3.68
C ALA A 433 -16.03 13.64 -2.26
N ILE A 434 -14.89 13.30 -1.63
CA ILE A 434 -14.41 13.92 -0.40
C ILE A 434 -13.95 15.34 -0.71
N ALA A 435 -13.14 15.50 -1.76
CA ALA A 435 -12.66 16.80 -2.23
C ALA A 435 -13.81 17.78 -2.53
N ASP A 436 -14.87 17.32 -3.21
CA ASP A 436 -16.07 18.13 -3.49
C ASP A 436 -16.76 18.62 -2.20
N ALA A 437 -16.93 17.72 -1.22
CA ALA A 437 -17.51 18.05 0.08
C ALA A 437 -16.67 19.07 0.86
N MET A 438 -15.34 18.88 0.83
CA MET A 438 -14.38 19.78 1.45
C MET A 438 -14.46 21.17 0.84
N LEU A 439 -14.54 21.29 -0.49
CA LEU A 439 -14.68 22.59 -1.16
C LEU A 439 -15.97 23.30 -0.79
N ASP A 440 -17.09 22.59 -0.81
CA ASP A 440 -18.38 23.17 -0.43
C ASP A 440 -18.34 23.68 1.02
N GLY A 441 -17.79 22.88 1.94
CA GLY A 441 -17.61 23.28 3.34
C GLY A 441 -16.73 24.51 3.51
N GLU A 442 -15.56 24.54 2.88
CA GLU A 442 -14.62 25.66 2.98
C GLU A 442 -15.19 26.95 2.36
N LEU A 443 -15.85 26.86 1.19
CA LEU A 443 -16.45 28.03 0.54
C LEU A 443 -17.60 28.62 1.36
N GLU A 444 -18.52 27.79 1.84
CA GLU A 444 -19.62 28.25 2.69
C GLU A 444 -19.10 28.84 4.00
N TYR A 445 -18.01 28.30 4.55
CA TYR A 445 -17.34 28.87 5.73
C TYR A 445 -16.84 30.29 5.45
N ARG A 446 -16.19 30.52 4.29
CA ARG A 446 -15.71 31.86 3.89
C ARG A 446 -16.83 32.85 3.60
N ARG A 447 -18.02 32.35 3.23
CA ARG A 447 -19.23 33.17 3.04
C ARG A 447 -19.94 33.52 4.36
N GLY A 448 -19.52 32.93 5.48
CA GLY A 448 -20.17 33.10 6.78
C GLY A 448 -21.39 32.20 6.99
N ASN A 449 -21.65 31.25 6.08
CA ASN A 449 -22.74 30.29 6.18
C ASN A 449 -22.32 29.08 7.02
N TYR A 450 -21.98 29.33 8.30
CA TYR A 450 -21.25 28.38 9.13
C TYR A 450 -21.95 27.03 9.35
N ASP A 451 -23.26 27.01 9.57
CA ASP A 451 -23.97 25.74 9.79
C ASP A 451 -23.93 24.85 8.54
N VAL A 452 -24.19 25.44 7.36
CA VAL A 452 -24.09 24.78 6.07
C VAL A 452 -22.66 24.28 5.82
N ALA A 453 -21.66 25.12 6.13
CA ALA A 453 -20.26 24.75 6.02
C ALA A 453 -19.90 23.51 6.85
N PHE A 454 -20.34 23.47 8.12
CA PHE A 454 -20.07 22.35 9.01
C PHE A 454 -20.81 21.08 8.58
N ASP A 455 -22.00 21.19 7.98
CA ASP A 455 -22.70 20.02 7.41
C ASP A 455 -21.93 19.41 6.25
N HIS A 456 -21.39 20.23 5.34
CA HIS A 456 -20.52 19.76 4.26
C HIS A 456 -19.22 19.14 4.76
N LEU A 457 -18.56 19.75 5.76
CA LEU A 457 -17.33 19.20 6.36
C LEU A 457 -17.60 17.88 7.08
N ARG A 458 -18.73 17.73 7.78
CA ARG A 458 -19.13 16.43 8.36
C ARG A 458 -19.44 15.40 7.28
N ALA A 459 -20.03 15.81 6.15
CA ALA A 459 -20.23 14.92 5.00
C ALA A 459 -18.88 14.49 4.37
N ALA A 460 -17.89 15.38 4.32
CA ALA A 460 -16.53 15.05 3.88
C ALA A 460 -15.92 13.97 4.78
N VAL A 461 -16.01 14.15 6.10
CA VAL A 461 -15.56 13.17 7.11
C VAL A 461 -16.27 11.83 6.95
N ALA A 462 -17.59 11.83 6.76
CA ALA A 462 -18.34 10.59 6.58
C ALA A 462 -17.95 9.85 5.29
N ARG A 463 -17.62 10.57 4.21
CA ARG A 463 -17.12 9.99 2.94
C ARG A 463 -15.72 9.43 3.10
N ASP A 464 -14.84 10.15 3.81
CA ASP A 464 -13.48 9.74 4.16
C ASP A 464 -13.51 8.43 4.96
N ASP A 465 -14.30 8.37 6.03
CA ASP A 465 -14.48 7.15 6.82
C ASP A 465 -15.04 5.97 6.03
N ALA A 466 -15.85 6.23 5.01
CA ALA A 466 -16.56 5.22 4.23
C ALA A 466 -15.70 4.59 3.13
N LEU A 467 -14.50 5.12 2.89
CA LEU A 467 -13.55 4.52 1.96
C LEU A 467 -13.22 3.07 2.37
N PRO A 468 -13.06 2.16 1.39
CA PRO A 468 -12.43 0.87 1.62
C PRO A 468 -11.09 1.02 2.36
N TYR A 469 -10.78 0.07 3.23
CA TYR A 469 -9.50 0.04 3.92
C TYR A 469 -8.36 -0.01 2.91
N ASP A 470 -7.38 0.85 3.13
CA ASP A 470 -6.20 1.02 2.30
C ASP A 470 -5.17 1.76 3.13
N GLU A 471 -3.89 1.50 2.88
CA GLU A 471 -2.80 2.13 3.60
C GLU A 471 -1.74 2.67 2.67
N PRO A 472 -1.30 3.93 2.88
CA PRO A 472 -1.98 4.95 3.64
C PRO A 472 -3.34 5.27 3.01
N TRP A 473 -4.28 5.80 3.78
CA TRP A 473 -5.62 6.17 3.32
C TRP A 473 -5.59 7.00 2.03
N GLY A 474 -6.48 6.68 1.10
CA GLY A 474 -6.52 7.32 -0.22
C GLY A 474 -6.77 8.83 -0.18
N TRP A 475 -7.37 9.35 0.91
CA TRP A 475 -7.41 10.78 1.22
C TRP A 475 -6.36 11.12 2.29
N MET A 476 -5.19 11.62 1.86
CA MET A 476 -3.99 11.67 2.71
C MET A 476 -4.03 12.68 3.88
N GLN A 477 -4.92 13.67 3.84
CA GLN A 477 -5.11 14.62 4.93
C GLN A 477 -6.48 14.37 5.56
N PRO A 478 -6.58 13.82 6.78
CA PRO A 478 -7.87 13.49 7.37
C PRO A 478 -8.83 14.68 7.31
N ALA A 479 -10.02 14.50 6.73
CA ALA A 479 -10.99 15.59 6.55
C ALA A 479 -11.37 16.24 7.89
N ARG A 480 -11.30 15.46 8.97
CA ARG A 480 -11.51 15.89 10.37
C ARG A 480 -10.58 17.03 10.80
N HIS A 481 -9.37 17.13 10.24
CA HIS A 481 -8.45 18.20 10.63
C HIS A 481 -8.99 19.57 10.20
N ALA A 482 -9.60 19.68 9.02
CA ALA A 482 -10.24 20.92 8.60
C ALA A 482 -11.46 21.23 9.45
N LEU A 483 -12.32 20.23 9.70
CA LEU A 483 -13.49 20.38 10.58
C LEU A 483 -13.09 20.86 11.99
N GLY A 484 -12.14 20.19 12.63
CA GLY A 484 -11.67 20.55 13.98
C GLY A 484 -11.02 21.93 14.03
N ALA A 485 -10.27 22.32 13.00
CA ALA A 485 -9.64 23.64 12.94
C ALA A 485 -10.68 24.76 12.85
N LEU A 486 -11.67 24.61 11.97
CA LEU A 486 -12.71 25.62 11.75
C LEU A 486 -13.73 25.67 12.90
N LEU A 487 -14.00 24.56 13.58
CA LEU A 487 -14.77 24.55 14.83
C LEU A 487 -14.08 25.38 15.91
N LEU A 488 -12.76 25.20 16.11
CA LEU A 488 -11.97 25.99 17.06
C LEU A 488 -11.95 27.48 16.73
N GLU A 489 -11.92 27.82 15.44
CA GLU A 489 -11.97 29.20 14.95
C GLU A 489 -13.29 29.90 15.34
N ARG A 490 -14.38 29.12 15.47
CA ARG A 490 -15.71 29.59 15.88
C ARG A 490 -16.04 29.36 17.35
N ASP A 491 -15.03 29.10 18.18
CA ASP A 491 -15.19 28.86 19.63
C ASP A 491 -16.11 27.66 19.96
N ARG A 492 -16.28 26.72 19.02
CA ARG A 492 -17.00 25.44 19.23
C ARG A 492 -16.03 24.40 19.81
N VAL A 493 -15.46 24.71 20.97
CA VAL A 493 -14.28 24.02 21.52
C VAL A 493 -14.59 22.57 21.89
N GLU A 494 -15.74 22.28 22.48
CA GLU A 494 -16.15 20.92 22.87
C GLU A 494 -16.32 20.01 21.64
N GLU A 495 -16.91 20.52 20.57
CA GLU A 495 -17.07 19.76 19.32
C GLU A 495 -15.73 19.50 18.65
N ALA A 496 -14.84 20.50 18.63
CA ALA A 496 -13.49 20.31 18.12
C ALA A 496 -12.71 19.27 18.95
N ALA A 497 -12.85 19.30 20.28
CA ALA A 497 -12.24 18.31 21.17
C ALA A 497 -12.70 16.89 20.84
N ALA A 498 -14.00 16.69 20.58
CA ALA A 498 -14.55 15.40 20.18
C ALA A 498 -13.99 14.93 18.82
N VAL A 499 -13.86 15.84 17.85
CA VAL A 499 -13.28 15.52 16.53
C VAL A 499 -11.83 15.05 16.65
N TYR A 500 -10.99 15.75 17.42
CA TYR A 500 -9.59 15.34 17.60
C TYR A 500 -9.43 14.12 18.50
N SER A 501 -10.28 13.95 19.51
CA SER A 501 -10.29 12.75 20.37
C SER A 501 -10.55 11.49 19.54
N ALA A 502 -11.54 11.55 18.64
CA ALA A 502 -11.86 10.47 17.72
C ALA A 502 -10.69 10.19 16.74
N ASP A 503 -10.12 11.24 16.14
CA ASP A 503 -8.98 11.12 15.21
C ASP A 503 -7.75 10.49 15.88
N LEU A 504 -7.38 10.95 17.07
CA LEU A 504 -6.24 10.41 17.84
C LEU A 504 -6.50 9.02 18.41
N GLY A 505 -7.75 8.53 18.38
CA GLY A 505 -8.12 7.26 18.96
C GLY A 505 -8.17 7.24 20.49
N LEU A 506 -8.41 8.40 21.11
CA LEU A 506 -8.54 8.55 22.56
C LEU A 506 -9.91 8.10 23.08
N ASP A 507 -10.86 7.89 22.17
CA ASP A 507 -12.15 7.26 22.43
C ASP A 507 -12.44 6.13 21.42
N ALA A 508 -13.61 5.50 21.55
CA ALA A 508 -14.02 4.37 20.74
C ALA A 508 -14.88 4.74 19.51
N THR A 509 -14.95 6.03 19.15
CA THR A 509 -15.82 6.51 18.06
C THR A 509 -15.43 5.91 16.71
N LEU A 510 -14.12 5.77 16.46
CA LEU A 510 -13.60 5.25 15.20
C LEU A 510 -13.07 3.81 15.34
N PRO A 511 -13.23 2.97 14.31
CA PRO A 511 -12.39 1.80 14.07
C PRO A 511 -10.91 2.04 14.35
N ARG A 512 -10.19 1.00 14.77
CA ARG A 512 -8.75 1.10 15.06
C ARG A 512 -7.94 1.60 13.87
N GLN A 513 -8.38 1.24 12.66
CA GLN A 513 -7.79 1.53 11.36
C GLN A 513 -8.23 2.86 10.77
N LEU A 514 -9.00 3.67 11.48
CA LEU A 514 -9.36 5.03 11.09
C LEU A 514 -8.84 6.06 12.12
N ARG A 515 -7.93 5.63 13.00
CA ARG A 515 -7.29 6.46 14.02
C ARG A 515 -5.87 6.80 13.58
N HIS A 516 -5.44 8.00 13.93
CA HIS A 516 -4.11 8.54 13.65
C HIS A 516 -3.38 8.89 14.95
N PRO A 517 -2.99 7.90 15.79
CA PRO A 517 -2.28 8.18 17.03
C PRO A 517 -1.05 9.05 16.79
N ASN A 518 -0.68 9.87 17.77
CA ASN A 518 0.53 10.69 17.77
C ASN A 518 0.70 11.65 16.58
N ASN A 519 -0.33 11.91 15.75
CA ASN A 519 -0.18 12.84 14.64
C ASN A 519 -0.09 14.28 15.19
N VAL A 520 0.92 15.06 14.76
CA VAL A 520 1.26 16.33 15.42
C VAL A 520 0.13 17.37 15.35
N TRP A 521 -0.72 17.25 14.34
CA TRP A 521 -1.75 18.22 13.99
C TRP A 521 -2.99 18.08 14.88
N ALA A 522 -3.48 16.85 15.05
CA ALA A 522 -4.58 16.58 15.97
C ALA A 522 -4.11 16.63 17.44
N LEU A 523 -2.86 16.22 17.74
CA LEU A 523 -2.28 16.43 19.08
C LEU A 523 -2.29 17.91 19.46
N HIS A 524 -1.82 18.80 18.57
CA HIS A 524 -1.87 20.24 18.79
C HIS A 524 -3.30 20.73 18.97
N GLY A 525 -4.21 20.37 18.06
CA GLY A 525 -5.61 20.78 18.11
C GLY A 525 -6.33 20.32 19.38
N TYR A 526 -6.12 19.07 19.79
CA TYR A 526 -6.72 18.54 21.01
C TYR A 526 -6.15 19.20 22.26
N HIS A 527 -4.83 19.40 22.33
CA HIS A 527 -4.21 20.11 23.44
C HIS A 527 -4.77 21.55 23.59
N GLU A 528 -4.90 22.29 22.49
CA GLU A 528 -5.51 23.62 22.49
C GLU A 528 -6.95 23.57 23.04
N CYS A 529 -7.75 22.59 22.61
CA CYS A 529 -9.11 22.39 23.13
C CYS A 529 -9.09 22.16 24.65
N LEU A 530 -8.24 21.26 25.14
CA LEU A 530 -8.16 20.92 26.57
C LEU A 530 -7.77 22.14 27.41
N VAL A 531 -6.83 22.96 26.94
CA VAL A 531 -6.42 24.20 27.62
C VAL A 531 -7.59 25.19 27.67
N ARG A 532 -8.27 25.44 26.55
CA ARG A 532 -9.41 26.38 26.48
C ARG A 532 -10.59 25.94 27.33
N LEU A 533 -10.83 24.63 27.44
CA LEU A 533 -11.86 24.04 28.30
C LEU A 533 -11.47 23.98 29.80
N GLY A 534 -10.25 24.38 30.17
CA GLY A 534 -9.76 24.27 31.53
C GLY A 534 -9.49 22.83 31.99
N ARG A 535 -9.40 21.86 31.07
CA ARG A 535 -9.10 20.44 31.31
C ARG A 535 -7.59 20.21 31.51
N VAL A 536 -6.99 20.98 32.42
CA VAL A 536 -5.53 21.09 32.61
C VAL A 536 -4.86 19.74 32.91
N ARG A 537 -5.51 18.85 33.65
CA ARG A 537 -4.94 17.52 33.96
C ARG A 537 -4.76 16.67 32.71
N GLU A 538 -5.73 16.71 31.80
CA GLU A 538 -5.69 15.95 30.55
C GLU A 538 -4.69 16.56 29.58
N ALA A 539 -4.62 17.89 29.51
CA ALA A 539 -3.62 18.59 28.71
C ALA A 539 -2.19 18.17 29.13
N ARG A 540 -1.91 18.12 30.43
CA ARG A 540 -0.60 17.68 30.98
C ARG A 540 -0.26 16.23 30.67
N LEU A 541 -1.24 15.34 30.53
CA LEU A 541 -1.00 13.94 30.16
C LEU A 541 -0.63 13.81 28.68
N LEU A 542 -1.17 14.70 27.83
CA LEU A 542 -0.89 14.75 26.39
C LEU A 542 0.42 15.49 26.06
N GLU A 543 0.82 16.43 26.91
CA GLU A 543 1.95 17.35 26.70
C GLU A 543 3.27 16.64 26.33
N PRO A 544 3.67 15.50 26.95
CA PRO A 544 4.88 14.79 26.53
C PRO A 544 4.83 14.29 25.09
N GLN A 545 3.70 13.74 24.66
CA GLN A 545 3.51 13.23 23.29
C GLN A 545 3.54 14.40 22.29
N LEU A 546 2.84 15.49 22.60
CA LEU A 546 2.85 16.69 21.78
C LEU A 546 4.25 17.33 21.68
N THR A 547 5.00 17.38 22.78
CA THR A 547 6.36 17.96 22.80
C THR A 547 7.30 17.19 21.88
N VAL A 548 7.25 15.84 21.91
CA VAL A 548 8.04 15.01 21.01
C VAL A 548 7.61 15.22 19.56
N ALA A 549 6.30 15.23 19.28
CA ALA A 549 5.80 15.42 17.92
C ALA A 549 6.18 16.79 17.34
N LEU A 550 6.10 17.87 18.13
CA LEU A 550 6.49 19.22 17.73
C LEU A 550 7.99 19.36 17.50
N ALA A 551 8.83 18.69 18.31
CA ALA A 551 10.29 18.74 18.16
C ALA A 551 10.78 18.15 16.83
N VAL A 552 9.95 17.36 16.16
CA VAL A 552 10.26 16.69 14.88
C VAL A 552 9.83 17.53 13.69
N ALA A 553 8.71 18.25 13.81
CA ALA A 553 8.17 19.06 12.72
C ALA A 553 9.19 20.11 12.25
N ASP A 554 9.31 20.30 10.94
CA ASP A 554 10.21 21.29 10.32
C ASP A 554 9.49 22.61 9.98
N VAL A 555 8.19 22.68 10.31
CA VAL A 555 7.35 23.88 10.20
C VAL A 555 6.64 24.16 11.52
N PRO A 556 6.36 25.44 11.85
CA PRO A 556 5.52 25.76 13.00
C PRO A 556 4.10 25.19 12.86
N ILE A 557 3.69 24.37 13.81
CA ILE A 557 2.32 23.87 13.91
C ILE A 557 1.53 24.84 14.78
N LYS A 558 0.64 25.62 14.16
CA LYS A 558 -0.21 26.62 14.85
C LYS A 558 -1.69 26.25 14.85
N ALA A 559 -2.08 25.36 13.96
CA ALA A 559 -3.42 24.81 13.81
C ALA A 559 -3.30 23.46 13.11
N SER A 560 -4.30 22.60 13.26
CA SER A 560 -4.36 21.30 12.57
C SER A 560 -4.61 21.42 11.06
N CYS A 561 -5.06 22.60 10.60
CA CYS A 561 -5.28 22.93 9.20
C CYS A 561 -4.98 24.42 8.93
N TYR A 562 -4.30 24.72 7.82
CA TYR A 562 -4.03 26.10 7.38
C TYR A 562 -5.27 26.85 6.86
N CYS A 563 -6.42 26.19 6.80
CA CYS A 563 -7.69 26.83 6.53
C CYS A 563 -8.22 27.61 7.75
N ARG A 564 -7.66 27.38 8.94
CA ARG A 564 -7.89 28.28 10.08
C ARG A 564 -7.01 29.52 9.94
N LEU A 565 -7.63 30.68 9.79
CA LEU A 565 -6.95 31.96 9.53
C LEU A 565 -6.72 32.77 10.82
N SER A 566 -7.56 32.60 11.85
CA SER A 566 -7.34 33.22 13.16
C SER A 566 -6.74 32.20 14.14
N VAL A 567 -5.41 32.20 14.19
CA VAL A 567 -4.64 31.59 15.28
C VAL A 567 -4.38 32.68 16.33
N GLN A 568 -4.81 32.45 17.56
CA GLN A 568 -4.53 33.35 18.70
C GLN A 568 -3.11 33.11 19.22
#